data_AF-A0A1B0FB52-F1
#
_entry.id   AF-A0A1B0FB52-F1
#
_cell.length_a   1.000
_cell.length_b   1.000
_cell.length_c   1.000
_cell.angle_alpha   90.00
_cell.angle_beta   90.00
_cell.angle_gamma   90.00
#
_symmetry.space_group_name_H-M   'P 1'
#
loop_
_entity.id
_entity.type
_entity.pdbx_description
1 polymer ?
#
loop_
_entity_poly.entity_id
_entity_poly.type
_entity_poly.pdbx_seq_one_letter_code
_entity_poly.pdbx_strand_id
1 'polypeptide(L)'
;MLPILDEKQIAGKFYNDEKLDKGLQTSQDARFYAISKKFGSFCNKDKPLVVQFFVKHEQNIDCGGGYVKLFDCKLDQSDMHDESPYEIMFGPNICGPGTKKVHAIFSYKGKNHLIKKNVRCKDDAYRHFYTPIYTPKKIKDPAAKKPDNWDDKPNIADPDDKKPEDWDKPEQIPDPDATKPEDWDDETDREWEPLMVDNPDGEKSMKEAQDEEQRKKDEEESKKGLDQEDEGKDDLLKSDSSKKHDEL
;
A
#
# COMPACT_ATOMS: atom_id res chain seq x y z
N MET A 1 -25.46 -32.87 27.11
CA MET A 1 -26.25 -32.32 26.00
C MET A 1 -26.27 -30.81 26.18
N LEU A 2 -25.57 -30.06 25.31
CA LEU A 2 -25.61 -28.60 25.35
C LEU A 2 -27.06 -28.15 25.04
N PRO A 3 -27.59 -27.14 25.74
CA PRO A 3 -28.93 -26.64 25.43
C PRO A 3 -28.94 -26.14 23.98
N ILE A 4 -29.82 -26.73 23.18
CA ILE A 4 -30.10 -26.28 21.82
C ILE A 4 -30.66 -24.85 21.96
N LEU A 5 -30.10 -23.91 21.21
CA LEU A 5 -30.65 -22.56 21.10
C LEU A 5 -32.15 -22.68 20.79
N ASP A 6 -33.01 -22.03 21.56
CA ASP A 6 -34.46 -22.09 21.35
C ASP A 6 -34.72 -21.71 19.88
N GLU A 7 -35.17 -22.66 19.04
CA GLU A 7 -35.33 -22.43 17.58
C GLU A 7 -36.40 -21.37 17.27
N LYS A 8 -37.05 -20.87 18.32
CA LYS A 8 -37.99 -19.77 18.29
C LYS A 8 -37.29 -18.48 17.91
N GLN A 9 -37.61 -17.98 16.73
CA GLN A 9 -37.11 -16.69 16.25
C GLN A 9 -37.87 -15.54 16.94
N ILE A 10 -37.15 -14.59 17.51
CA ILE A 10 -37.68 -13.50 18.32
C ILE A 10 -37.07 -12.17 17.84
N ALA A 11 -37.86 -11.10 17.82
CA ALA A 11 -37.40 -9.75 17.39
C ALA A 11 -36.81 -8.90 18.54
N GLY A 12 -37.00 -9.32 19.79
CA GLY A 12 -36.61 -8.60 20.99
C GLY A 12 -37.73 -7.71 21.55
N LYS A 13 -37.42 -6.90 22.57
CA LYS A 13 -38.36 -5.95 23.19
C LYS A 13 -38.59 -4.71 22.33
N PHE A 14 -37.63 -4.38 21.47
CA PHE A 14 -37.74 -3.29 20.51
C PHE A 14 -37.15 -3.70 19.16
N TYR A 15 -37.81 -3.26 18.09
CA TYR A 15 -37.46 -3.59 16.72
C TYR A 15 -38.00 -2.50 15.79
N ASN A 16 -37.48 -2.45 14.57
CA ASN A 16 -38.02 -1.58 13.52
C ASN A 16 -39.19 -2.27 12.81
N ASP A 17 -39.03 -3.56 12.47
CA ASP A 17 -40.07 -4.40 11.87
C ASP A 17 -40.07 -5.78 12.55
N GLU A 18 -41.18 -6.13 13.21
CA GLU A 18 -41.28 -7.36 13.99
C GLU A 18 -40.98 -8.63 13.18
N LYS A 19 -41.34 -8.65 11.90
CA LYS A 19 -41.20 -9.84 11.05
C LYS A 19 -39.78 -9.95 10.50
N LEU A 20 -39.22 -8.85 10.01
CA LEU A 20 -37.88 -8.81 9.44
C LEU A 20 -36.79 -8.88 10.49
N ASP A 21 -37.10 -8.45 11.72
CA ASP A 21 -36.13 -8.36 12.80
C ASP A 21 -36.02 -9.62 13.65
N LYS A 22 -36.80 -10.67 13.33
CA LYS A 22 -36.70 -11.95 14.03
C LYS A 22 -35.33 -12.58 13.79
N GLY A 23 -34.72 -13.04 14.88
CA GLY A 23 -33.46 -13.75 14.85
C GLY A 23 -33.39 -14.81 15.93
N LEU A 24 -32.28 -15.53 15.93
CA LEU A 24 -31.94 -16.47 16.99
C LEU A 24 -31.51 -15.70 18.24
N GLN A 25 -32.15 -15.97 19.38
CA GLN A 25 -31.87 -15.33 20.65
C GLN A 25 -31.50 -16.38 21.71
N THR A 26 -30.39 -16.16 22.42
CA THR A 26 -30.01 -16.97 23.58
C THR A 26 -30.96 -16.67 24.74
N SER A 27 -31.49 -17.70 25.39
CA SER A 27 -32.55 -17.58 26.42
C SER A 27 -32.08 -17.88 27.85
N GLN A 28 -30.97 -18.59 28.01
CA GLN A 28 -30.37 -18.97 29.28
C GLN A 28 -29.05 -18.22 29.54
N ASP A 29 -28.91 -17.70 30.75
CA ASP A 29 -27.69 -17.05 31.23
C ASP A 29 -26.60 -18.08 31.56
N ALA A 30 -25.33 -17.67 31.46
CA ALA A 30 -24.16 -18.48 31.80
C ALA A 30 -24.17 -19.89 31.16
N ARG A 31 -24.46 -19.94 29.86
CA ARG A 31 -24.50 -21.18 29.06
C ARG A 31 -23.63 -21.07 27.82
N PHE A 32 -23.07 -22.22 27.43
CA PHE A 32 -22.51 -22.41 26.10
C PHE A 32 -23.61 -22.77 25.12
N TYR A 33 -23.55 -22.17 23.94
CA TYR A 33 -24.48 -22.40 22.85
C TYR A 33 -23.76 -23.01 21.65
N ALA A 34 -24.40 -23.98 21.03
CA ALA A 34 -23.93 -24.64 19.84
C ALA A 34 -25.11 -24.80 18.87
N ILE A 35 -25.11 -24.02 17.80
CA ILE A 35 -26.07 -24.17 16.69
C ILE A 35 -25.31 -24.05 15.37
N SER A 36 -25.64 -24.90 14.41
CA SER A 36 -25.01 -24.88 13.09
C SER A 36 -26.02 -25.17 11.99
N LYS A 37 -25.77 -24.64 10.80
CA LYS A 37 -26.57 -24.89 9.61
C LYS A 37 -25.65 -25.27 8.47
N LYS A 38 -25.81 -26.49 7.95
CA LYS A 38 -25.13 -26.94 6.74
C LYS A 38 -25.72 -26.24 5.51
N PHE A 39 -24.83 -25.83 4.61
CA PHE A 39 -25.16 -25.24 3.31
C PHE A 39 -24.32 -25.93 2.21
N GLY A 40 -24.53 -25.56 0.95
CA GLY A 40 -23.80 -26.14 -0.18
C GLY A 40 -22.29 -25.90 -0.09
N SER A 41 -21.50 -26.96 -0.22
CA SER A 41 -20.04 -26.88 -0.16
C SER A 41 -19.47 -25.96 -1.23
N PHE A 42 -18.47 -25.16 -0.87
CA PHE A 42 -17.76 -24.28 -1.79
C PHE A 42 -16.29 -24.14 -1.40
N CYS A 43 -15.47 -23.56 -2.29
CA CYS A 43 -14.07 -23.21 -2.04
C CYS A 43 -13.81 -21.78 -2.48
N ASN A 44 -13.01 -21.03 -1.71
CA ASN A 44 -12.69 -19.62 -1.93
C ASN A 44 -11.26 -19.37 -2.46
N LYS A 45 -10.58 -20.39 -3.00
CA LYS A 45 -9.16 -20.31 -3.43
C LYS A 45 -8.85 -19.08 -4.29
N ASP A 46 -9.70 -18.81 -5.28
CA ASP A 46 -9.48 -17.75 -6.28
C ASP A 46 -10.59 -16.69 -6.25
N LYS A 47 -11.42 -16.69 -5.21
CA LYS A 47 -12.59 -15.80 -5.11
C LYS A 47 -12.65 -15.15 -3.73
N PRO A 48 -13.09 -13.89 -3.63
CA PRO A 48 -13.34 -13.28 -2.34
C PRO A 48 -14.41 -14.06 -1.57
N LEU A 49 -14.17 -14.27 -0.27
CA LEU A 49 -15.18 -14.78 0.65
C LEU A 49 -15.74 -13.62 1.46
N VAL A 50 -17.06 -13.45 1.42
CA VAL A 50 -17.80 -12.49 2.23
C VAL A 50 -18.70 -13.26 3.18
N VAL A 51 -18.59 -12.97 4.46
CA VAL A 51 -19.53 -13.45 5.49
C VAL A 51 -20.20 -12.21 6.04
N GLN A 52 -21.52 -12.20 6.19
CA GLN A 52 -22.22 -11.08 6.81
C GLN A 52 -23.32 -11.59 7.71
N PHE A 53 -23.37 -11.03 8.91
CA PHE A 53 -24.45 -11.24 9.87
C PHE A 53 -24.60 -9.99 10.72
N PHE A 54 -25.71 -9.93 11.46
CA PHE A 54 -25.91 -8.92 12.48
C PHE A 54 -25.92 -9.53 13.86
N VAL A 55 -25.50 -8.74 14.84
CA VAL A 55 -25.61 -9.08 16.27
C VAL A 55 -26.29 -7.91 16.97
N LYS A 56 -27.20 -8.24 17.90
CA LYS A 56 -27.87 -7.28 18.77
C LYS A 56 -27.78 -7.78 20.20
N HIS A 57 -27.06 -7.06 21.06
CA HIS A 57 -26.96 -7.37 22.48
C HIS A 57 -27.96 -6.54 23.28
N GLU A 58 -29.25 -6.83 23.11
CA GLU A 58 -30.33 -6.07 23.75
C GLU A 58 -30.26 -6.10 25.30
N GLN A 59 -29.70 -7.17 25.86
CA GLN A 59 -29.62 -7.42 27.29
C GLN A 59 -28.52 -6.65 28.03
N ASN A 60 -27.81 -5.72 27.36
CA ASN A 60 -26.61 -5.05 27.89
C ASN A 60 -25.56 -6.08 28.38
N ILE A 61 -25.05 -6.87 27.44
CA ILE A 61 -24.15 -8.00 27.73
C ILE A 61 -22.89 -7.55 28.48
N ASP A 62 -22.54 -8.27 29.54
CA ASP A 62 -21.33 -8.08 30.34
C ASP A 62 -20.19 -8.99 29.89
N CYS A 63 -20.48 -10.27 29.61
CA CYS A 63 -19.55 -11.22 29.03
C CYS A 63 -20.24 -12.26 28.14
N GLY A 64 -19.85 -12.31 26.86
CA GLY A 64 -20.27 -13.32 25.90
C GLY A 64 -19.75 -13.08 24.48
N GLY A 65 -19.82 -14.13 23.67
CA GLY A 65 -19.45 -14.11 22.26
C GLY A 65 -20.65 -13.91 21.34
N GLY A 66 -20.48 -13.12 20.28
CA GLY A 66 -21.44 -12.96 19.18
C GLY A 66 -20.81 -13.32 17.84
N TYR A 67 -19.84 -14.23 17.83
CA TYR A 67 -19.10 -14.63 16.63
C TYR A 67 -19.67 -15.89 15.99
N VAL A 68 -19.39 -16.06 14.70
CA VAL A 68 -19.68 -17.27 13.92
C VAL A 68 -18.40 -18.05 13.64
N LYS A 69 -18.53 -19.36 13.46
CA LYS A 69 -17.46 -20.24 13.00
C LYS A 69 -17.87 -20.86 11.65
N LEU A 70 -16.95 -20.86 10.68
CA LEU A 70 -17.06 -21.62 9.43
C LEU A 70 -16.27 -22.91 9.57
N PHE A 71 -16.89 -24.02 9.22
CA PHE A 71 -16.34 -25.35 9.41
C PHE A 71 -16.13 -26.06 8.06
N ASP A 72 -15.20 -27.02 8.03
CA ASP A 72 -15.04 -27.95 6.91
C ASP A 72 -16.28 -28.85 6.77
N CYS A 73 -16.47 -29.42 5.59
CA CYS A 73 -17.54 -30.35 5.22
C CYS A 73 -17.58 -31.62 6.09
N LYS A 74 -16.50 -31.89 6.83
CA LYS A 74 -16.31 -33.06 7.70
C LYS A 74 -16.87 -32.87 9.12
N LEU A 75 -17.34 -31.68 9.48
CA LEU A 75 -17.91 -31.45 10.81
C LEU A 75 -19.10 -32.37 11.06
N ASP A 76 -19.08 -33.09 12.19
CA ASP A 76 -20.29 -33.67 12.78
C ASP A 76 -21.04 -32.58 13.55
N GLN A 77 -22.20 -32.17 13.04
CA GLN A 77 -23.01 -31.12 13.66
C GLN A 77 -23.59 -31.56 15.01
N SER A 78 -23.77 -32.86 15.24
CA SER A 78 -24.36 -33.40 16.48
C SER A 78 -23.39 -33.39 17.66
N ASP A 79 -22.09 -33.36 17.37
CA ASP A 79 -20.99 -33.30 18.33
C ASP A 79 -20.20 -31.98 18.21
N MET A 80 -20.85 -30.91 17.74
CA MET A 80 -20.20 -29.61 17.63
C MET A 80 -20.00 -28.98 19.02
N HIS A 81 -18.76 -28.61 19.32
CA HIS A 81 -18.36 -27.95 20.56
C HIS A 81 -17.29 -26.87 20.33
N ASP A 82 -16.71 -26.37 21.42
CA ASP A 82 -15.75 -25.26 21.43
C ASP A 82 -14.41 -25.60 20.77
N GLU A 83 -13.90 -26.82 20.95
CA GLU A 83 -12.65 -27.31 20.36
C GLU A 83 -12.82 -27.91 18.95
N SER A 84 -14.06 -28.03 18.45
CA SER A 84 -14.30 -28.54 17.10
C SER A 84 -13.51 -27.73 16.06
N PRO A 85 -12.73 -28.38 15.17
CA PRO A 85 -11.89 -27.68 14.19
C PRO A 85 -12.70 -26.82 13.23
N TYR A 86 -12.39 -25.54 13.17
CA TYR A 86 -13.01 -24.58 12.25
C TYR A 86 -11.95 -24.00 11.30
N GLU A 87 -12.38 -23.49 10.15
CA GLU A 87 -11.52 -22.81 9.19
C GLU A 87 -11.37 -21.33 9.54
N ILE A 88 -12.49 -20.68 9.86
CA ILE A 88 -12.57 -19.24 10.17
C ILE A 88 -13.48 -19.02 11.36
N MET A 89 -13.05 -18.21 12.34
CA MET A 89 -13.92 -17.65 13.37
C MET A 89 -13.92 -16.14 13.24
N PHE A 90 -15.11 -15.53 13.20
CA PHE A 90 -15.23 -14.09 13.10
C PHE A 90 -16.45 -13.52 13.84
N GLY A 91 -16.25 -12.41 14.54
CA GLY A 91 -17.33 -11.61 15.12
C GLY A 91 -16.99 -11.00 16.49
N PRO A 92 -17.94 -10.27 17.09
CA PRO A 92 -17.74 -9.58 18.36
C PRO A 92 -17.55 -10.55 19.53
N ASN A 93 -16.71 -10.14 20.49
CA ASN A 93 -16.52 -10.81 21.77
C ASN A 93 -16.34 -9.77 22.86
N ILE A 94 -17.27 -9.79 23.82
CA ILE A 94 -17.32 -8.86 24.95
C ILE A 94 -17.06 -9.70 26.21
N CYS A 95 -16.18 -9.24 27.10
CA CYS A 95 -16.05 -9.80 28.43
C CYS A 95 -15.44 -8.76 29.38
N GLY A 96 -16.31 -8.18 30.20
CA GLY A 96 -15.98 -7.10 31.12
C GLY A 96 -15.49 -5.83 30.41
N PRO A 97 -14.85 -4.91 31.15
CA PRO A 97 -14.37 -3.65 30.60
C PRO A 97 -13.13 -3.82 29.70
N GLY A 98 -12.34 -4.87 29.91
CA GLY A 98 -11.06 -5.07 29.23
C GLY A 98 -11.14 -5.77 27.87
N THR A 99 -12.17 -6.59 27.63
CA THR A 99 -12.29 -7.36 26.39
C THR A 99 -13.51 -6.90 25.61
N LYS A 100 -13.30 -6.05 24.60
CA LYS A 100 -14.34 -5.63 23.65
C LYS A 100 -13.76 -5.60 22.24
N LYS A 101 -13.61 -6.78 21.62
CA LYS A 101 -12.93 -6.92 20.33
C LYS A 101 -13.71 -7.77 19.35
N VAL A 102 -13.49 -7.51 18.07
CA VAL A 102 -13.91 -8.39 16.98
C VAL A 102 -12.81 -9.40 16.76
N HIS A 103 -13.12 -10.67 16.94
CA HIS A 103 -12.25 -11.77 16.55
C HIS A 103 -12.25 -11.92 15.03
N ALA A 104 -11.08 -12.21 14.49
CA ALA A 104 -10.90 -12.78 13.16
C ALA A 104 -9.75 -13.77 13.29
N ILE A 105 -10.07 -15.06 13.22
CA ILE A 105 -9.14 -16.15 13.48
C ILE A 105 -9.18 -17.09 12.29
N PHE A 106 -8.01 -17.45 11.79
CA PHE A 106 -7.85 -18.42 10.71
C PHE A 106 -7.13 -19.65 11.22
N SER A 107 -7.68 -20.82 10.94
CA SER A 107 -6.97 -22.07 11.17
C SER A 107 -6.04 -22.34 10.00
N TYR A 108 -4.75 -22.56 10.29
CA TYR A 108 -3.76 -22.94 9.29
C TYR A 108 -2.77 -23.91 9.90
N LYS A 109 -2.55 -25.06 9.24
CA LYS A 109 -1.64 -26.12 9.72
C LYS A 109 -1.90 -26.53 11.18
N GLY A 110 -3.17 -26.65 11.55
CA GLY A 110 -3.59 -27.05 12.90
C GLY A 110 -3.39 -25.99 13.98
N LYS A 111 -3.09 -24.73 13.63
CA LYS A 111 -2.95 -23.61 14.56
C LYS A 111 -3.95 -22.51 14.24
N ASN A 112 -4.52 -21.94 15.29
CA ASN A 112 -5.43 -20.80 15.20
C ASN A 112 -4.63 -19.49 15.23
N HIS A 113 -4.64 -18.77 14.11
CA HIS A 113 -3.94 -17.50 13.94
C HIS A 113 -4.92 -16.33 14.12
N LEU A 114 -4.71 -15.56 15.20
CA LEU A 114 -5.49 -14.36 15.48
C LEU A 114 -4.99 -13.17 14.64
N ILE A 115 -5.91 -12.28 14.26
CA ILE A 115 -5.50 -10.98 13.72
C ILE A 115 -4.65 -10.20 14.73
N LYS A 116 -3.61 -9.54 14.22
CA LYS A 116 -2.75 -8.66 15.02
C LYS A 116 -3.45 -7.34 15.37
N LYS A 117 -4.34 -6.87 14.49
CA LYS A 117 -5.08 -5.62 14.67
C LYS A 117 -6.14 -5.80 15.74
N ASN A 118 -6.15 -4.91 16.73
CA ASN A 118 -7.26 -4.84 17.67
C ASN A 118 -8.39 -4.01 17.03
N VAL A 119 -9.54 -4.64 16.81
CA VAL A 119 -10.74 -4.00 16.27
C VAL A 119 -11.79 -4.00 17.36
N ARG A 120 -12.18 -2.82 17.85
CA ARG A 120 -13.19 -2.70 18.92
C ARG A 120 -14.56 -3.13 18.41
N CYS A 121 -15.26 -3.97 19.17
CA CYS A 121 -16.66 -4.30 18.89
C CYS A 121 -17.63 -3.29 19.50
N LYS A 122 -18.85 -3.24 18.96
CA LYS A 122 -19.97 -2.47 19.49
C LYS A 122 -20.52 -3.16 20.75
N ASP A 123 -20.89 -2.35 21.73
CA ASP A 123 -21.31 -2.75 23.08
C ASP A 123 -22.61 -2.07 23.53
N ASP A 124 -23.32 -1.42 22.60
CA ASP A 124 -24.66 -0.88 22.83
C ASP A 124 -25.76 -1.94 22.56
N ALA A 125 -27.01 -1.58 22.84
CA ALA A 125 -28.16 -2.48 22.69
C ALA A 125 -28.72 -2.57 21.26
N TYR A 126 -28.15 -1.85 20.29
CA TYR A 126 -28.63 -1.80 18.92
C TYR A 126 -28.07 -2.94 18.07
N ARG A 127 -28.66 -3.10 16.88
CA ARG A 127 -28.20 -4.07 15.90
C ARG A 127 -26.99 -3.51 15.15
N HIS A 128 -25.93 -4.31 15.07
CA HIS A 128 -24.74 -4.00 14.28
C HIS A 128 -24.46 -5.09 13.26
N PHE A 129 -24.11 -4.69 12.04
CA PHE A 129 -23.67 -5.60 10.99
C PHE A 129 -22.16 -5.78 11.05
N TYR A 130 -21.72 -7.02 10.88
CA TYR A 130 -20.31 -7.38 10.79
C TYR A 130 -20.06 -8.11 9.48
N THR A 131 -19.17 -7.55 8.65
CA THR A 131 -18.91 -8.04 7.28
C THR A 131 -17.42 -8.16 6.99
N PRO A 132 -16.79 -9.32 7.24
CA PRO A 132 -15.43 -9.58 6.81
C PRO A 132 -15.40 -9.88 5.31
N ILE A 133 -14.42 -9.30 4.64
CA ILE A 133 -14.11 -9.56 3.24
C ILE A 133 -12.72 -10.16 3.18
N TYR A 134 -12.64 -11.45 2.83
CA TYR A 134 -11.38 -12.16 2.68
C TYR A 134 -11.04 -12.27 1.21
N THR A 135 -10.04 -11.50 0.77
CA THR A 135 -9.56 -11.53 -0.61
C THR A 135 -8.35 -12.47 -0.75
N PRO A 136 -8.25 -13.23 -1.85
CA PRO A 136 -7.02 -13.95 -2.16
C PRO A 136 -5.87 -12.94 -2.30
N LYS A 137 -4.77 -13.16 -1.56
CA LYS A 137 -3.55 -12.36 -1.76
C LYS A 137 -2.90 -12.77 -3.07
N LYS A 138 -2.70 -11.81 -3.97
CA LYS A 138 -1.77 -11.96 -5.09
C LYS A 138 -0.36 -11.70 -4.57
N ILE A 139 0.54 -12.68 -4.70
CA ILE A 139 1.97 -12.49 -4.45
C ILE A 139 2.67 -12.22 -5.78
N LYS A 140 3.73 -11.41 -5.78
CA LYS A 140 4.61 -11.27 -6.95
C LYS A 140 5.20 -12.65 -7.26
N ASP A 141 5.22 -13.04 -8.53
CA ASP A 141 5.79 -14.32 -8.95
C ASP A 141 7.31 -14.29 -8.71
N PRO A 142 7.86 -15.15 -7.81
CA PRO A 142 9.30 -15.19 -7.57
C PRO A 142 10.11 -15.66 -8.79
N ALA A 143 9.48 -16.27 -9.79
CA ALA A 143 10.13 -16.68 -11.03
C ALA A 143 10.13 -15.59 -12.12
N ALA A 144 9.39 -14.49 -11.92
CA ALA A 144 9.35 -13.40 -12.88
C ALA A 144 10.71 -12.69 -12.92
N LYS A 145 11.43 -12.87 -14.04
CA LYS A 145 12.62 -12.09 -14.35
C LYS A 145 12.25 -10.99 -15.33
N LYS A 146 12.75 -9.78 -15.05
CA LYS A 146 12.75 -8.70 -16.01
C LYS A 146 13.51 -9.16 -17.26
N PRO A 147 12.94 -9.06 -18.48
CA PRO A 147 13.63 -9.48 -19.69
C PRO A 147 14.86 -8.60 -19.95
N ASP A 148 15.89 -9.17 -20.57
CA ASP A 148 17.16 -8.47 -20.85
C ASP A 148 16.98 -7.21 -21.71
N ASN A 149 15.92 -7.15 -22.52
CA ASN A 149 15.59 -6.03 -23.40
C ASN A 149 14.64 -5.00 -22.75
N TRP A 150 14.62 -4.91 -21.43
CA TRP A 150 13.79 -3.93 -20.73
C TRP A 150 14.63 -2.70 -20.35
N ASP A 151 14.30 -1.58 -20.98
CA ASP A 151 14.93 -0.29 -20.72
C ASP A 151 14.22 0.45 -19.58
N ASP A 152 14.94 0.67 -18.47
CA ASP A 152 14.44 1.46 -17.32
C ASP A 152 14.77 2.95 -17.46
N LYS A 153 15.45 3.37 -18.53
CA LYS A 153 15.89 4.76 -18.65
C LYS A 153 14.67 5.67 -18.87
N PRO A 154 14.40 6.62 -17.96
CA PRO A 154 13.26 7.51 -18.09
C PRO A 154 13.40 8.47 -19.29
N ASN A 155 14.64 8.80 -19.67
CA ASN A 155 14.95 9.64 -20.83
C ASN A 155 15.87 8.90 -21.80
N ILE A 156 15.55 8.98 -23.09
CA ILE A 156 16.35 8.48 -24.20
C ILE A 156 17.03 9.71 -24.82
N ALA A 157 18.34 9.63 -25.10
CA ALA A 157 19.02 10.69 -25.83
C ALA A 157 18.42 10.81 -27.24
N ASP A 158 18.11 12.03 -27.69
CA ASP A 158 17.59 12.25 -29.04
C ASP A 158 18.66 11.84 -30.06
N PRO A 159 18.43 10.79 -30.86
CA PRO A 159 19.42 10.33 -31.85
C PRO A 159 19.64 11.32 -32.99
N ASP A 160 18.76 12.31 -33.16
CA ASP A 160 18.86 13.34 -34.18
C ASP A 160 19.54 14.63 -33.69
N ASP A 161 19.92 14.71 -32.41
CA ASP A 161 20.63 15.86 -31.86
C ASP A 161 22.06 15.96 -32.42
N LYS A 162 22.36 17.07 -33.09
CA LYS A 162 23.65 17.33 -33.73
C LYS A 162 24.12 18.73 -33.37
N LYS A 163 25.35 18.82 -32.86
CA LYS A 163 26.07 20.10 -32.65
C LYS A 163 26.01 20.92 -33.94
N PRO A 164 25.41 22.12 -33.98
CA PRO A 164 25.42 22.97 -35.16
C PRO A 164 26.86 23.34 -35.54
N GLU A 165 27.16 23.43 -36.84
CA GLU A 165 28.50 23.78 -37.34
C GLU A 165 28.92 25.23 -36.98
N ASP A 166 27.96 26.13 -36.73
CA ASP A 166 28.17 27.55 -36.37
C ASP A 166 28.30 27.81 -34.85
N TRP A 167 28.54 26.76 -34.06
CA TRP A 167 28.56 26.86 -32.60
C TRP A 167 29.95 27.19 -32.02
N ASP A 168 31.03 26.98 -32.79
CA ASP A 168 32.40 27.40 -32.42
C ASP A 168 32.78 28.67 -33.20
N LYS A 169 32.36 29.83 -32.68
CA LYS A 169 32.76 31.15 -33.23
C LYS A 169 34.09 31.60 -32.63
N PRO A 170 34.97 32.25 -33.42
CA PRO A 170 36.25 32.74 -32.90
C PRO A 170 36.02 33.80 -31.81
N GLU A 171 36.80 33.74 -30.73
CA GLU A 171 36.70 34.69 -29.60
C GLU A 171 37.06 36.12 -30.00
N GLN A 172 37.94 36.27 -30.99
CA GLN A 172 38.37 37.56 -31.50
C GLN A 172 38.22 37.65 -33.02
N ILE A 173 37.78 38.80 -33.49
CA ILE A 173 37.68 39.15 -34.90
C ILE A 173 38.44 40.46 -35.18
N PRO A 174 38.95 40.66 -36.40
CA PRO A 174 39.46 41.97 -36.81
C PRO A 174 38.40 43.06 -36.58
N ASP A 175 38.80 44.19 -36.01
CA ASP A 175 37.92 45.33 -35.75
C ASP A 175 37.31 45.84 -37.07
N PRO A 176 35.99 45.70 -37.27
CA PRO A 176 35.35 46.14 -38.50
C PRO A 176 35.36 47.66 -38.68
N ASP A 177 35.57 48.43 -37.60
CA ASP A 177 35.65 49.88 -37.61
C ASP A 177 37.10 50.40 -37.72
N ALA A 178 38.10 49.50 -37.71
CA ALA A 178 39.49 49.88 -37.89
C ALA A 178 39.73 50.43 -39.30
N THR A 179 40.22 51.66 -39.35
CA THR A 179 40.61 52.32 -40.60
C THR A 179 42.13 52.51 -40.61
N LYS A 180 42.72 52.26 -41.77
CA LYS A 180 44.15 52.46 -41.98
C LYS A 180 44.50 53.94 -41.78
N PRO A 181 45.49 54.28 -40.94
CA PRO A 181 45.89 55.67 -40.73
C PRO A 181 46.33 56.36 -42.03
N GLU A 182 46.06 57.66 -42.15
CA GLU A 182 46.43 58.48 -43.31
C GLU A 182 47.95 58.62 -43.51
N ASP A 183 48.73 58.42 -42.44
CA ASP A 183 50.21 58.53 -42.43
C ASP A 183 50.90 57.16 -42.58
N TRP A 184 50.18 56.13 -43.04
CA TRP A 184 50.73 54.78 -43.23
C TRP A 184 51.32 54.60 -44.63
N ASP A 185 52.60 54.22 -44.72
CA ASP A 185 53.31 53.97 -45.98
C ASP A 185 53.45 52.46 -46.26
N ASP A 186 52.76 51.97 -47.30
CA ASP A 186 52.80 50.54 -47.69
C ASP A 186 54.17 50.04 -48.16
N GLU A 187 55.10 50.93 -48.57
CA GLU A 187 56.46 50.53 -48.97
C GLU A 187 57.42 50.41 -47.78
N THR A 188 57.20 51.14 -46.68
CA THR A 188 58.13 51.16 -45.52
C THR A 188 57.56 50.55 -44.25
N ASP A 189 56.24 50.57 -44.03
CA ASP A 189 55.60 50.23 -42.75
C ASP A 189 55.02 48.81 -42.68
N ARG A 190 55.23 47.99 -43.72
CA ARG A 190 54.64 46.65 -43.91
C ARG A 190 53.12 46.71 -44.14
N GLU A 191 52.52 45.54 -44.45
CA GLU A 191 51.07 45.44 -44.59
C GLU A 191 50.38 45.81 -43.27
N TRP A 192 49.42 46.73 -43.35
CA TRP A 192 48.63 47.15 -42.19
C TRP A 192 47.65 46.05 -41.77
N GLU A 193 47.65 45.71 -40.48
CA GLU A 193 46.70 44.77 -39.89
C GLU A 193 45.78 45.48 -38.89
N PRO A 194 44.45 45.33 -39.00
CA PRO A 194 43.50 45.86 -38.02
C PRO A 194 43.68 45.21 -36.64
N LEU A 195 43.37 45.96 -35.58
CA LEU A 195 43.37 45.42 -34.22
C LEU A 195 42.29 44.33 -34.08
N MET A 196 42.58 43.31 -33.29
CA MET A 196 41.59 42.29 -32.95
C MET A 196 40.70 42.79 -31.79
N VAL A 197 39.39 42.67 -31.94
CA VAL A 197 38.37 42.97 -30.92
C VAL A 197 37.59 41.72 -30.56
N ASP A 198 37.00 41.71 -29.37
CA ASP A 198 36.19 40.59 -28.91
C ASP A 198 34.97 40.42 -29.82
N ASN A 199 34.73 39.18 -30.25
CA ASN A 199 33.61 38.84 -31.10
C ASN A 199 32.34 38.73 -30.23
N PRO A 200 31.36 39.65 -30.37
CA PRO A 200 30.14 39.60 -29.57
C PRO A 200 29.31 38.34 -29.84
N ASP A 201 29.50 37.68 -30.98
CA ASP A 201 28.86 36.40 -31.27
C ASP A 201 29.63 35.20 -30.70
N GLY A 202 30.94 35.33 -30.48
CA GLY A 202 31.77 34.35 -29.76
C GLY A 202 31.45 34.32 -28.25
N GLU A 203 31.21 35.50 -27.66
CA GLU A 203 30.75 35.59 -26.27
C GLU A 203 29.36 34.95 -26.07
N LYS A 204 28.44 35.14 -27.03
CA LYS A 204 27.13 34.49 -27.00
C LYS A 204 27.24 32.97 -27.13
N SER A 205 28.08 32.46 -28.06
CA SER A 205 28.26 31.02 -28.21
C SER A 205 28.87 30.37 -26.96
N MET A 206 29.82 31.05 -26.30
CA MET A 206 30.36 30.59 -25.01
C MET A 206 29.29 30.51 -23.91
N LYS A 207 28.41 31.51 -23.84
CA LYS A 207 27.32 31.52 -22.86
C LYS A 207 26.29 30.42 -23.11
N GLU A 208 25.92 30.20 -24.37
CA GLU A 208 25.01 29.12 -24.77
C GLU A 208 25.59 27.72 -24.47
N ALA A 209 26.91 27.54 -24.64
CA ALA A 209 27.59 26.30 -24.29
C ALA A 209 27.60 26.04 -22.77
N GLN A 210 27.80 27.07 -21.95
CA GLN A 210 27.72 26.98 -20.50
C GLN A 210 26.31 26.63 -20.01
N ASP A 211 25.28 27.25 -20.59
CA ASP A 211 23.89 26.95 -20.27
C ASP A 211 23.52 25.51 -20.63
N GLU A 212 24.03 24.98 -21.74
CA GLU A 212 23.84 23.59 -22.15
C GLU A 212 24.56 22.59 -21.25
N GLU A 213 25.79 22.89 -20.82
CA GLU A 213 26.51 22.07 -19.84
C GLU A 213 25.78 22.02 -18.49
N GLN A 214 25.20 23.15 -18.07
CA GLN A 214 24.39 23.21 -16.86
C GLN A 214 23.10 22.40 -17.00
N ARG A 215 22.38 22.51 -18.13
CA ARG A 215 21.19 21.66 -18.41
C ARG A 215 21.51 20.17 -18.32
N LYS A 216 22.66 19.75 -18.84
CA LYS A 216 23.10 18.34 -18.77
C LYS A 216 23.42 17.90 -17.35
N LYS A 217 24.03 18.76 -16.53
CA LYS A 217 24.27 18.48 -15.10
C LYS A 217 22.97 18.37 -14.31
N ASP A 218 22.04 19.30 -14.54
CA ASP A 218 20.73 19.30 -13.88
C ASP A 218 19.91 18.05 -14.23
N GLU A 219 19.98 17.59 -15.49
CA GLU A 219 19.39 16.31 -15.90
C GLU A 219 20.05 15.09 -15.25
N GLU A 220 21.37 15.09 -15.07
CA GLU A 220 22.10 13.99 -14.41
C GLU A 220 21.80 13.93 -12.91
N GLU A 221 21.69 15.08 -12.24
CA GLU A 221 21.25 15.16 -10.84
C GLU A 221 19.79 14.74 -10.67
N SER A 222 18.91 15.15 -11.59
CA SER A 222 17.51 14.69 -11.61
C SER A 222 17.41 13.16 -11.75
N LYS A 223 18.28 12.55 -12.57
CA LYS A 223 18.37 11.08 -12.72
C LYS A 223 18.83 10.39 -11.44
N LYS A 224 19.72 11.00 -10.63
CA LYS A 224 20.18 10.44 -9.34
C LYS A 224 19.16 10.57 -8.20
N GLY A 225 18.28 11.56 -8.25
CA GLY A 225 17.26 11.80 -7.22
C GLY A 225 16.12 10.77 -7.20
N LEU A 226 15.82 10.12 -8.33
CA LEU A 226 14.78 9.08 -8.41
C LEU A 226 15.20 7.74 -7.79
N ASP A 227 16.50 7.44 -7.73
CA ASP A 227 16.99 6.18 -7.15
C ASP A 227 17.00 6.18 -5.61
N GLN A 228 16.96 7.36 -4.95
CA GLN A 228 17.00 7.47 -3.49
C GLN A 228 15.62 7.44 -2.79
N GLU A 229 14.52 7.65 -3.50
CA GLU A 229 13.19 7.63 -2.88
C GLU A 229 12.62 6.22 -2.66
N ASP A 230 13.16 5.19 -3.34
CA ASP A 230 12.70 3.81 -3.23
C ASP A 230 13.50 2.93 -2.23
N GLU A 231 14.69 3.34 -1.78
CA GLU A 231 15.44 2.59 -0.74
C GLU A 231 15.06 2.96 0.71
N GLY A 232 14.22 3.99 0.91
CA GLY A 232 13.90 4.53 2.24
C GLY A 232 12.70 3.91 2.98
N LYS A 233 11.98 2.93 2.41
CA LYS A 233 10.72 2.41 3.01
C LYS A 233 10.76 0.96 3.48
N ASP A 234 11.90 0.27 3.39
CA ASP A 234 12.02 -1.13 3.83
C ASP A 234 12.79 -1.34 5.15
N ASP A 235 13.34 -0.29 5.78
CA ASP A 235 14.17 -0.42 6.99
C ASP A 235 13.45 -0.24 8.35
N LEU A 236 12.12 -0.09 8.36
CA LEU A 236 11.33 -0.01 9.61
C LEU A 236 10.92 -1.37 10.22
N LEU A 237 11.55 -2.47 9.79
CA LEU A 237 11.27 -3.83 10.29
C LEU A 237 12.48 -4.57 10.90
N LYS A 238 13.55 -3.85 11.29
CA LYS A 238 14.69 -4.45 12.00
C LYS A 238 15.17 -3.64 13.21
N SER A 239 14.30 -3.45 14.21
CA SER A 239 14.74 -3.35 15.60
C SER A 239 13.54 -3.36 16.53
N ASP A 240 13.23 -4.52 17.11
CA ASP A 240 13.01 -4.63 18.56
C ASP A 240 12.72 -6.09 18.91
N SER A 241 13.80 -6.85 19.02
CA SER A 241 13.83 -8.15 19.68
C SER A 241 15.11 -8.23 20.50
N SER A 242 15.20 -7.39 21.52
CA SER A 242 16.02 -7.65 22.71
C SER A 242 15.73 -6.58 23.76
N LYS A 243 14.96 -6.93 24.79
CA LYS A 243 15.25 -6.53 26.17
C LYS A 243 14.50 -7.45 27.12
N LYS A 244 15.31 -8.23 27.84
CA LYS A 244 14.98 -8.97 29.05
C LYS A 244 14.28 -8.07 30.06
N HIS A 245 13.35 -8.64 30.81
CA HIS A 245 13.25 -8.37 32.24
C HIS A 245 12.76 -9.64 32.93
N ASP A 246 13.73 -10.38 33.48
CA ASP A 246 13.55 -11.09 34.74
C ASP A 246 13.53 -10.02 35.83
N GLU A 247 12.49 -10.00 36.66
CA GLU A 247 12.53 -9.85 38.13
C GLU A 247 11.13 -9.57 38.70
N LEU A 248 10.79 -10.38 39.72
CA LEU A 248 9.70 -10.36 40.70
C LEU A 248 8.30 -10.80 40.25
#